data_AF-A0A4Q7KCU6-F1
#
_entry.id   AF-A0A4Q7KCU6-F1
#
_cell.length_a   1.000
_cell.length_b   1.000
_cell.length_c   1.000
_cell.angle_alpha   90.00
_cell.angle_beta   90.00
_cell.angle_gamma   90.00
#
_symmetry.space_group_name_H-M   'P 1'
#
loop_
_entity.id
_entity.type
_entity.pdbx_description
1 polymer ?
#
loop_
_entity_poly.entity_id
_entity_poly.type
_entity_poly.pdbx_seq_one_letter_code
_entity_poly.pdbx_strand_id
1 'polypeptide(L)'
;MGSATAVNQTGARAIAAGGMVVAAIGIVVQILGGAGYPTVPPGLIIALAVGAIVWFVPWRWISVLAILAGVFFVVGLFPSGTAGQLSDVDHLGIFVGTWVMVFGGVASAVYGAIAMREEKSSDATG
;
A
#
# COMPACT_ATOMS: atom_id res chain seq x y z
N MET A 1 -10.96 -29.45 1.38
CA MET A 1 -10.12 -28.60 0.50
C MET A 1 -10.51 -27.11 0.49
N GLY A 2 -11.70 -26.70 0.94
CA GLY A 2 -12.11 -25.27 0.94
C GLY A 2 -11.66 -24.39 2.12
N SER A 3 -11.08 -24.95 3.19
CA SER A 3 -10.66 -24.18 4.37
C SER A 3 -9.31 -23.48 4.20
N ALA A 4 -8.37 -24.06 3.45
CA ALA A 4 -7.05 -23.47 3.24
C ALA A 4 -7.07 -22.26 2.28
N THR A 5 -7.94 -22.30 1.26
CA THR A 5 -8.10 -21.21 0.29
C THR A 5 -8.73 -19.97 0.93
N ALA A 6 -9.74 -20.12 1.78
CA ALA A 6 -10.36 -19.01 2.51
C ALA A 6 -9.39 -18.31 3.49
N VAL A 7 -8.54 -19.09 4.17
CA VAL A 7 -7.51 -18.55 5.08
C VAL A 7 -6.44 -17.77 4.30
N ASN A 8 -5.98 -18.29 3.16
CA ASN A 8 -5.02 -17.58 2.30
C ASN A 8 -5.61 -16.29 1.70
N GLN A 9 -6.87 -16.32 1.26
CA GLN A 9 -7.56 -15.17 0.69
C GLN A 9 -7.73 -14.03 1.70
N THR A 10 -8.04 -14.38 2.95
CA THR A 10 -8.10 -13.42 4.06
C THR A 10 -6.71 -12.88 4.39
N GLY A 11 -5.69 -13.74 4.36
CA GLY A 11 -4.29 -13.37 4.61
C GLY A 11 -3.72 -12.39 3.59
N ALA A 12 -3.90 -12.64 2.29
CA ALA A 12 -3.39 -11.76 1.24
C ALA A 12 -4.05 -10.38 1.28
N ARG A 13 -5.38 -10.31 1.46
CA ARG A 13 -6.09 -9.02 1.63
C ARG A 13 -5.63 -8.28 2.87
N ALA A 14 -5.43 -8.99 3.98
CA ALA A 14 -4.92 -8.41 5.22
C ALA A 14 -3.53 -7.80 5.05
N ILE A 15 -2.62 -8.50 4.37
CA ILE A 15 -1.27 -7.97 4.08
C ILE A 15 -1.36 -6.79 3.11
N ALA A 16 -2.26 -6.82 2.12
CA ALA A 16 -2.42 -5.72 1.19
C ALA A 16 -2.90 -4.43 1.91
N ALA A 17 -3.93 -4.55 2.76
CA ALA A 17 -4.39 -3.45 3.61
C ALA A 17 -3.32 -2.99 4.61
N GLY A 18 -2.60 -3.95 5.22
CA GLY A 18 -1.49 -3.67 6.12
C GLY A 18 -0.36 -2.90 5.43
N GLY A 19 -0.04 -3.24 4.18
CA GLY A 19 0.92 -2.51 3.35
C GLY A 19 0.53 -1.04 3.18
N MET A 20 -0.75 -0.75 2.98
CA MET A 20 -1.26 0.64 2.94
C MET A 20 -1.12 1.37 4.27
N VAL A 21 -1.35 0.70 5.40
CA VAL A 21 -1.11 1.28 6.73
C VAL A 21 0.37 1.56 6.95
N VAL A 22 1.25 0.64 6.55
CA VAL A 22 2.72 0.86 6.58
C VAL A 22 3.09 2.05 5.69
N ALA A 23 2.48 2.17 4.52
CA ALA A 23 2.71 3.31 3.63
C ALA A 23 2.32 4.64 4.31
N ALA A 24 1.16 4.67 4.96
CA ALA A 24 0.70 5.82 5.75
C ALA A 24 1.67 6.17 6.88
N ILE A 25 2.19 5.18 7.61
CA ILE A 25 3.20 5.40 8.66
C ILE A 25 4.47 6.03 8.06
N GLY A 26 4.93 5.55 6.90
CA GLY A 26 6.07 6.14 6.20
C GLY A 26 5.89 7.63 5.92
N ILE A 27 4.69 8.04 5.50
CA ILE A 27 4.35 9.45 5.26
C ILE A 27 4.36 10.26 6.56
N VAL A 28 3.81 9.71 7.66
CA VAL A 28 3.87 10.37 8.98
C VAL A 28 5.33 10.58 9.41
N VAL A 29 6.19 9.58 9.22
CA VAL A 29 7.62 9.69 9.52
C VAL A 29 8.30 10.77 8.68
N GLN A 30 7.97 10.88 7.38
CA GLN A 30 8.47 11.96 6.52
C GLN A 30 8.02 13.36 7.02
N ILE A 31 6.75 13.50 7.41
CA ILE A 31 6.20 14.76 7.95
C ILE A 31 6.92 15.17 9.24
N LEU A 32 7.09 14.23 10.17
CA LEU A 32 7.86 14.46 11.41
C LEU A 32 9.33 14.76 11.12
N GLY A 33 9.87 14.24 10.01
CA GLY A 33 11.20 14.54 9.49
C GLY A 33 11.32 15.90 8.78
N GLY A 34 10.25 16.69 8.70
CA GLY A 34 10.25 18.01 8.09
C GLY A 34 9.99 18.03 6.59
N ALA A 35 9.46 16.95 6.00
CA ALA A 35 9.10 16.94 4.59
C ALA A 35 8.02 17.99 4.28
N GLY A 36 8.19 18.72 3.18
CA GLY A 36 7.29 19.78 2.72
C GLY A 36 5.96 19.27 2.17
N TYR A 37 5.10 18.76 3.04
CA TYR A 37 3.74 18.36 2.67
C TYR A 37 2.74 19.52 2.77
N PRO A 38 1.69 19.54 1.91
CA PRO A 38 0.51 20.37 2.15
C PRO A 38 -0.12 20.05 3.51
N THR A 39 -0.86 21.01 4.09
CA THR A 39 -1.55 20.84 5.39
C THR A 39 -2.38 19.57 5.48
N VAL A 40 -2.97 19.14 4.36
CA VAL A 40 -3.62 17.84 4.23
C VAL A 40 -2.80 17.00 3.24
N PRO A 41 -1.95 16.08 3.72
CA PRO A 41 -1.11 15.24 2.86
C PRO A 41 -1.98 14.30 2.01
N PRO A 42 -2.05 14.45 0.67
CA PRO A 42 -2.97 13.65 -0.14
C PRO A 42 -2.64 12.16 -0.09
N GLY A 43 -1.35 11.82 -0.11
CA GLY A 43 -0.88 10.43 0.02
C GLY A 43 -1.36 9.78 1.32
N LEU A 44 -1.27 10.47 2.46
CA LEU A 44 -1.72 9.91 3.74
C LEU A 44 -3.19 9.53 3.70
N ILE A 45 -4.04 10.40 3.14
CA ILE A 45 -5.47 10.15 3.00
C ILE A 45 -5.73 8.97 2.06
N ILE A 46 -5.05 8.91 0.91
CA ILE A 46 -5.20 7.80 -0.04
C ILE A 46 -4.81 6.47 0.59
N ALA A 47 -3.66 6.41 1.28
CA ALA A 47 -3.17 5.20 1.92
C ALA A 47 -4.17 4.67 2.96
N LEU A 48 -4.65 5.54 3.85
CA LEU A 48 -5.62 5.14 4.89
C LEU A 48 -6.97 4.76 4.30
N ALA A 49 -7.48 5.52 3.33
CA ALA A 49 -8.76 5.24 2.68
C ALA A 49 -8.72 3.90 1.93
N VAL A 50 -7.67 3.66 1.14
CA VAL A 50 -7.51 2.40 0.40
C VAL A 50 -7.29 1.25 1.38
N GLY A 51 -6.45 1.40 2.40
CA GLY A 51 -6.26 0.37 3.43
C GLY A 51 -7.56 -0.02 4.12
N ALA A 52 -8.39 0.96 4.49
CA ALA A 52 -9.70 0.71 5.09
C ALA A 52 -10.66 0.03 4.11
N ILE A 53 -10.75 0.50 2.87
CA ILE A 53 -11.60 -0.11 1.83
C ILE A 53 -11.18 -1.57 1.59
N VAL A 54 -9.87 -1.82 1.50
CA VAL A 54 -9.30 -3.15 1.28
C VAL A 54 -9.62 -4.12 2.41
N TRP A 55 -9.63 -3.62 3.63
CA TRP A 55 -9.94 -4.40 4.80
C TRP A 55 -11.43 -4.71 4.97
N PHE A 56 -12.28 -3.69 4.86
CA PHE A 56 -13.68 -3.79 5.29
C PHE A 56 -14.66 -4.18 4.18
N VAL A 57 -14.35 -3.89 2.92
CA VAL A 57 -15.32 -4.07 1.84
C VAL A 57 -15.06 -5.42 1.14
N PRO A 58 -16.05 -6.35 1.07
CA PRO A 58 -15.87 -7.69 0.52
C PRO A 58 -16.00 -7.76 -1.02
N TRP A 59 -15.73 -6.67 -1.74
CA TRP A 59 -15.91 -6.58 -3.19
C TRP A 59 -14.64 -7.04 -3.94
N ARG A 60 -14.80 -7.79 -5.02
CA ARG A 60 -13.70 -8.30 -5.88
C ARG A 60 -12.84 -7.24 -6.59
N TRP A 61 -13.34 -6.03 -6.75
CA TRP A 61 -12.63 -4.93 -7.43
C TRP A 61 -11.65 -4.22 -6.50
N ILE A 62 -11.64 -4.59 -5.23
CA ILE A 62 -10.82 -3.96 -4.20
C ILE A 62 -9.37 -4.42 -4.28
N SER A 63 -9.14 -5.65 -4.71
CA SER A 63 -7.80 -6.14 -5.01
C SER A 63 -7.13 -5.25 -6.07
N VAL A 64 -7.89 -4.75 -7.05
CA VAL A 64 -7.41 -3.79 -8.06
C VAL A 64 -7.05 -2.45 -7.41
N LEU A 65 -7.85 -1.95 -6.47
CA LEU A 65 -7.54 -0.72 -5.74
C LEU A 65 -6.23 -0.83 -4.94
N ALA A 66 -5.99 -1.96 -4.26
CA ALA A 66 -4.74 -2.21 -3.54
C ALA A 66 -3.52 -2.20 -4.47
N ILE A 67 -3.67 -2.78 -5.68
CA ILE A 67 -2.63 -2.78 -6.70
C ILE A 67 -2.36 -1.36 -7.20
N LEU A 68 -3.39 -0.66 -7.65
CA LEU A 68 -3.27 0.68 -8.21
C LEU A 68 -2.69 1.67 -7.20
N ALA A 69 -3.14 1.62 -5.95
CA ALA A 69 -2.61 2.47 -4.90
C ALA A 69 -1.15 2.11 -4.59
N GLY A 70 -0.81 0.82 -4.47
CA GLY A 70 0.56 0.40 -4.21
C GLY A 70 1.53 0.85 -5.31
N VAL A 71 1.12 0.68 -6.57
CA VAL A 71 1.86 1.16 -7.75
C VAL A 71 1.94 2.69 -7.74
N PHE A 72 0.86 3.40 -7.43
CA PHE A 72 0.86 4.86 -7.31
C PHE A 72 1.90 5.35 -6.30
N PHE A 73 2.01 4.69 -5.15
CA PHE A 73 3.01 5.05 -4.14
C PHE A 73 4.45 4.85 -4.59
N VAL A 74 4.73 3.84 -5.42
CA VAL A 74 6.10 3.53 -5.90
C VAL A 74 6.46 4.32 -7.14
N VAL A 75 5.56 4.39 -8.12
CA VAL A 75 5.77 5.14 -9.36
C VAL A 75 5.64 6.64 -9.12
N GLY A 76 4.83 7.05 -8.14
CA GLY A 76 4.64 8.45 -7.76
C GLY A 76 5.92 9.13 -7.25
N LEU A 77 6.95 8.39 -6.80
CA LEU A 77 8.22 8.99 -6.35
C LEU A 77 8.95 9.76 -7.45
N PHE A 78 8.83 9.32 -8.70
CA PHE A 78 9.54 9.91 -9.83
C PHE A 78 8.96 11.28 -10.23
N PRO A 79 7.66 11.40 -10.59
CA PRO A 79 7.08 12.69 -10.98
C PRO A 79 6.98 13.69 -9.81
N SER A 80 7.00 13.22 -8.56
CA SER A 80 7.02 14.09 -7.39
C SER A 80 8.42 14.64 -7.04
N GLY A 81 9.48 14.16 -7.70
CA GLY A 81 10.87 14.52 -7.35
C GLY A 81 11.37 13.90 -6.04
N THR A 82 10.58 13.02 -5.43
CA THR A 82 10.82 12.43 -4.11
C THR A 82 11.82 11.26 -4.17
N ALA A 83 12.12 10.74 -5.36
CA ALA A 83 13.03 9.61 -5.55
C ALA A 83 14.44 9.83 -4.95
N GLY A 84 14.95 11.07 -4.94
CA GLY A 84 16.25 11.40 -4.33
C GLY A 84 16.30 11.17 -2.82
N GLN A 85 15.15 11.19 -2.14
CA GLN A 85 15.04 10.96 -0.70
C GLN A 85 15.40 9.52 -0.31
N LEU A 86 15.36 8.58 -1.26
CA LEU A 86 15.79 7.20 -1.03
C LEU A 86 17.29 7.06 -0.81
N SER A 87 18.07 8.10 -1.10
CA SER A 87 19.53 8.15 -0.92
C SER A 87 20.01 9.32 -0.04
N ASP A 88 19.09 10.14 0.48
CA ASP A 88 19.41 11.33 1.28
C ASP A 88 19.55 10.97 2.76
N VAL A 89 20.73 10.47 3.13
CA VAL A 89 21.03 10.07 4.52
C VAL A 89 21.19 11.25 5.48
N ASP A 90 21.32 12.47 4.97
CA ASP A 90 21.43 13.68 5.81
C ASP A 90 20.06 14.03 6.44
N HIS A 91 18.96 13.60 5.80
CA HIS A 91 17.59 13.79 6.28
C HIS A 91 16.96 12.45 6.67
N LEU A 92 17.50 11.81 7.72
CA LEU A 92 17.13 10.45 8.14
C LEU A 92 15.62 10.23 8.30
N GLY A 93 14.87 11.19 8.84
CA GLY A 93 13.41 11.06 8.97
C GLY A 93 12.70 10.93 7.62
N ILE A 94 13.10 11.76 6.66
CA ILE A 94 12.56 11.74 5.29
C ILE A 94 13.01 10.45 4.58
N PHE A 95 14.29 10.09 4.69
CA PHE A 95 14.85 8.86 4.11
C PHE A 95 14.17 7.59 4.62
N VAL A 96 14.11 7.40 5.94
CA VAL A 96 13.47 6.22 6.55
C VAL A 96 11.99 6.19 6.21
N GLY A 97 11.29 7.33 6.33
CA GLY A 97 9.87 7.40 6.02
C GLY A 97 9.57 7.10 4.54
N THR A 98 10.46 7.48 3.62
CA THR A 98 10.34 7.16 2.19
C THR A 98 10.51 5.66 1.94
N TRP A 99 11.51 5.02 2.56
CA TRP A 99 11.69 3.56 2.46
C TRP A 99 10.52 2.78 3.05
N VAL A 100 10.04 3.17 4.23
CA VAL A 100 8.85 2.57 4.86
C VAL A 100 7.64 2.70 3.94
N MET A 101 7.46 3.87 3.33
CA MET A 101 6.38 4.10 2.37
C MET A 101 6.47 3.19 1.15
N VAL A 102 7.67 3.06 0.56
CA VAL A 102 7.92 2.18 -0.59
C VAL A 102 7.64 0.72 -0.25
N PHE A 103 8.11 0.22 0.90
CA PHE A 103 7.85 -1.16 1.30
C PHE A 103 6.36 -1.43 1.51
N GLY A 104 5.64 -0.49 2.12
CA GLY A 104 4.18 -0.56 2.25
C GLY A 104 3.47 -0.60 0.90
N GLY A 105 3.85 0.29 -0.03
CA GLY A 105 3.31 0.34 -1.39
C GLY A 105 3.57 -0.96 -2.18
N VAL A 106 4.80 -1.48 -2.14
CA VAL A 106 5.18 -2.74 -2.79
C VAL A 106 4.39 -3.92 -2.20
N ALA A 107 4.31 -4.02 -0.87
CA ALA A 107 3.55 -5.07 -0.21
C ALA A 107 2.06 -5.02 -0.62
N SER A 108 1.46 -3.83 -0.62
CA SER A 108 0.08 -3.66 -1.08
C SER A 108 -0.10 -4.11 -2.54
N ALA A 109 0.82 -3.73 -3.43
CA ALA A 109 0.72 -4.09 -4.84
C ALA A 109 0.84 -5.60 -5.07
N VAL A 110 1.82 -6.24 -4.44
CA VAL A 110 2.09 -7.67 -4.58
C VAL A 110 0.95 -8.50 -4.00
N TYR A 111 0.55 -8.23 -2.76
CA TYR A 111 -0.48 -9.01 -2.09
C TYR A 111 -1.89 -8.70 -2.61
N GLY A 112 -2.14 -7.49 -3.12
CA GLY A 112 -3.34 -7.18 -3.89
C GLY A 112 -3.44 -8.03 -5.17
N ALA A 113 -2.32 -8.21 -5.89
CA ALA A 113 -2.28 -9.07 -7.07
C ALA A 113 -2.50 -10.55 -6.74
N ILE A 114 -1.96 -11.03 -5.61
CA ILE A 114 -2.20 -12.39 -5.12
C ILE A 114 -3.68 -12.59 -4.78
N ALA A 115 -4.27 -11.69 -3.99
CA ALA A 115 -5.68 -11.74 -3.63
C ALA A 115 -6.60 -11.76 -4.86
N MET A 116 -6.31 -10.94 -5.88
CA MET A 116 -7.07 -10.92 -7.13
C MET A 116 -7.03 -12.26 -7.89
N ARG A 117 -5.88 -12.94 -7.89
CA ARG A 117 -5.75 -14.25 -8.56
C ARG A 117 -6.57 -15.32 -7.84
N GLU A 118 -6.58 -15.30 -6.52
CA GLU A 118 -7.37 -16.21 -5.70
C GLU A 118 -8.87 -16.00 -5.94
N GLU A 119 -9.32 -14.73 -5.98
CA GLU A 119 -10.71 -14.37 -6.29
C GLU A 119 -11.17 -14.89 -7.66
N LYS A 120 -10.32 -14.78 -8.69
CA LYS A 120 -10.63 -15.26 -10.05
C LYS A 120 -10.66 -16.78 -10.13
N SER A 121 -9.79 -17.47 -9.38
CA SER A 121 -9.80 -18.93 -9.31
C SER A 121 -11.08 -19.47 -8.69
N SER A 122 -11.62 -18.80 -7.67
CA SER A 122 -12.87 -19.20 -7.03
C SER A 122 -14.06 -19.16 -7.98
N ASP A 123 -14.07 -18.21 -8.92
CA ASP A 123 -15.14 -18.10 -9.94
C ASP A 123 -15.11 -19.16 -11.01
N ALA A 124 -13.92 -19.66 -11.35
CA ALA A 124 -13.79 -20.66 -12.40
C ALA A 124 -14.24 -22.07 -11.96
N THR A 125 -14.43 -22.28 -10.65
CA THR A 125 -14.75 -23.58 -10.06
C THR A 125 -16.12 -23.67 -9.39
N GLY A 126 -16.86 -22.55 -9.32
CA GLY A 126 -18.21 -22.47 -8.74
C GLY A 126 -19.28 -22.47 -9.82
#